data_AF-A0A0B2NWS9-F1
#
_entry.id   AF-A0A0B2NWS9-F1
#
_cell.length_a   1.000
_cell.length_b   1.000
_cell.length_c   1.000
_cell.angle_alpha   90.00
_cell.angle_beta   90.00
_cell.angle_gamma   90.00
#
_symmetry.space_group_name_H-M   'P 1'
#
loop_
_entity.id
_entity.type
_entity.pdbx_description
1 polymer ?
#
loop_
_entity_poly.entity_id
_entity_poly.type
_entity_poly.pdbx_seq_one_letter_code
_entity_poly.pdbx_strand_id
1 'polypeptide(L)'
;MHGFGVYSFANGHCYEGSWHEGKRQGLGMYTFRNGETQSGHWQNGVLDIPSTQSATYPVSPVGVNHSRVLNAVQEARRATEKAYDVAKVDERVNRAVAAANRAANAARVAAVKAVQNQMHHNVNSMSIPIPIV
;
A
#
# COMPACT_ATOMS: atom_id res chain seq x y z
N MET A 1 -6.76 0.09 -16.78
CA MET A 1 -5.57 0.04 -15.90
C MET A 1 -4.82 1.35 -16.02
N HIS A 2 -4.34 1.92 -14.91
CA HIS A 2 -3.56 3.16 -14.86
C HIS A 2 -2.41 3.00 -13.88
N GLY A 3 -1.29 3.68 -14.11
CA GLY A 3 -0.09 3.60 -13.27
C GLY A 3 0.87 2.49 -13.70
N PHE A 4 1.86 2.17 -12.87
CA PHE A 4 2.81 1.09 -13.16
C PHE A 4 2.23 -0.28 -12.81
N GLY A 5 2.49 -1.29 -13.64
CA GLY A 5 2.03 -2.65 -13.35
C GLY A 5 2.66 -3.71 -14.25
N VAL A 6 2.57 -4.96 -13.76
CA VAL A 6 2.97 -6.16 -14.49
C VAL A 6 1.71 -6.85 -15.02
N TYR A 7 1.69 -7.16 -16.31
CA TYR A 7 0.63 -7.94 -16.93
C TYR A 7 1.21 -9.18 -17.60
N SER A 8 0.78 -10.34 -17.14
CA SER A 8 1.10 -11.64 -17.74
C SER A 8 0.01 -12.03 -18.72
N PHE A 9 0.38 -12.23 -19.97
CA PHE A 9 -0.52 -12.63 -21.03
C PHE A 9 -0.71 -14.15 -21.02
N ALA A 10 -1.89 -14.63 -21.44
CA ALA A 10 -2.20 -16.06 -21.52
C ALA A 10 -1.26 -16.84 -22.47
N ASN A 11 -0.64 -16.16 -23.44
CA ASN A 11 0.36 -16.72 -24.35
C ASN A 11 1.77 -16.86 -23.71
N GLY A 12 1.93 -16.49 -22.45
CA GLY A 12 3.20 -16.54 -21.72
C GLY A 12 4.12 -15.35 -21.96
N HIS A 13 3.65 -14.29 -22.63
CA HIS A 13 4.36 -13.02 -22.66
C HIS A 13 4.11 -12.25 -21.36
N CYS A 14 4.97 -11.30 -21.02
CA CYS A 14 4.70 -10.36 -19.95
C CYS A 14 5.08 -8.93 -20.36
N TYR A 15 4.36 -7.97 -19.80
CA TYR A 15 4.73 -6.57 -19.87
C TYR A 15 4.84 -6.01 -18.47
N GLU A 16 5.94 -5.32 -18.20
CA GLU A 16 6.19 -4.61 -16.95
C GLU A 16 6.51 -3.16 -17.30
N GLY A 17 5.64 -2.23 -16.87
CA GLY A 17 5.78 -0.84 -17.26
C GLY A 17 4.59 0.02 -16.86
N SER A 18 4.61 1.26 -17.33
CA SER A 18 3.53 2.20 -17.10
C SER A 18 2.33 1.93 -18.01
N TRP A 19 1.14 2.23 -17.49
CA TRP A 19 -0.16 2.04 -18.10
C TRP A 19 -0.99 3.32 -18.02
N HIS A 20 -1.72 3.60 -19.09
CA HIS A 20 -2.70 4.68 -19.17
C HIS A 20 -3.93 4.18 -19.93
N GLU A 21 -5.11 4.26 -19.34
CA GLU A 21 -6.38 3.79 -19.91
C GLU A 21 -6.34 2.33 -20.44
N GLY A 22 -5.61 1.46 -19.75
CA GLY A 22 -5.46 0.06 -20.16
C GLY A 22 -4.48 -0.17 -21.31
N LYS A 23 -3.81 0.88 -21.78
CA LYS A 23 -2.76 0.80 -22.81
C LYS A 23 -1.38 0.96 -22.17
N ARG A 24 -0.39 0.30 -22.75
CA ARG A 24 1.03 0.48 -22.39
C ARG A 24 1.46 1.91 -22.74
N GLN A 25 2.06 2.59 -21.79
CA GLN A 25 2.42 4.02 -21.90
C GLN A 25 3.73 4.28 -21.15
N GLY A 26 4.57 5.20 -21.62
CA GLY A 26 5.80 5.59 -20.94
C GLY A 26 6.88 4.49 -20.97
N LEU A 27 7.78 4.48 -19.99
CA LEU A 27 8.85 3.47 -19.94
C LEU A 27 8.29 2.10 -19.55
N GLY A 28 8.71 1.07 -20.28
CA GLY A 28 8.30 -0.30 -20.02
C GLY A 28 9.13 -1.35 -20.75
N MET A 29 9.02 -2.58 -20.28
CA MET A 29 9.69 -3.76 -20.82
C MET A 29 8.65 -4.83 -21.14
N TYR A 30 8.75 -5.38 -22.33
CA TYR A 30 7.98 -6.51 -22.81
C TYR A 30 8.89 -7.72 -22.92
N THR A 31 8.53 -8.83 -22.28
CA THR A 31 9.26 -10.10 -22.37
C THR A 31 8.40 -11.10 -23.09
N PHE A 32 8.92 -11.65 -24.16
CA PHE A 32 8.31 -12.72 -24.90
C PHE A 32 8.49 -14.06 -24.18
N ARG A 33 7.66 -15.04 -24.54
CA ARG A 33 7.70 -16.39 -23.93
C ARG A 33 9.06 -17.08 -24.15
N ASN A 34 9.75 -16.74 -25.23
CA ASN A 34 11.09 -17.24 -25.56
C ASN A 34 12.20 -16.57 -24.70
N GLY A 35 11.88 -15.62 -23.83
CA GLY A 35 12.82 -14.87 -23.00
C GLY A 35 13.41 -13.62 -23.67
N GLU A 36 13.10 -13.37 -24.95
CA GLU A 36 13.50 -12.15 -25.63
C GLU A 36 12.80 -10.95 -24.99
N THR A 37 13.51 -9.82 -24.89
CA THR A 37 12.96 -8.60 -24.26
C THR A 37 13.03 -7.40 -25.19
N GLN A 38 11.95 -6.63 -25.20
CA GLN A 38 11.86 -5.32 -25.83
C GLN A 38 11.56 -4.28 -24.77
N SER A 39 12.49 -3.37 -24.56
CA SER A 39 12.38 -2.29 -23.57
C SER A 39 12.44 -0.95 -24.27
N GLY A 40 11.78 0.08 -23.73
CA GLY A 40 11.77 1.41 -24.33
C GLY A 40 10.59 2.28 -23.88
N HIS A 41 10.31 3.32 -24.65
CA HIS A 41 9.15 4.19 -24.47
C HIS A 41 7.96 3.67 -25.27
N TRP A 42 6.82 3.53 -24.61
CA TRP A 42 5.56 3.04 -25.14
C TRP A 42 4.57 4.20 -25.26
N GLN A 43 3.81 4.23 -26.35
CA GLN A 43 2.73 5.19 -26.53
C GLN A 43 1.51 4.50 -27.14
N ASN A 44 0.35 4.66 -26.49
CA ASN A 44 -0.91 4.08 -26.95
C ASN A 44 -0.87 2.56 -27.20
N GLY A 45 -0.03 1.84 -26.46
CA GLY A 45 0.12 0.39 -26.60
C GLY A 45 1.19 -0.05 -27.60
N VAL A 46 1.89 0.85 -28.28
CA VAL A 46 2.94 0.55 -29.26
C VAL A 46 4.31 0.99 -28.72
N LEU A 47 5.37 0.24 -29.03
CA LEU A 47 6.74 0.65 -28.71
C LEU A 47 7.15 1.76 -29.68
N ASP A 48 7.28 2.97 -29.15
CA ASP A 48 7.61 4.18 -29.91
C ASP A 48 9.14 4.31 -30.05
N ILE A 49 9.86 4.27 -28.92
CA ILE A 49 11.32 4.38 -28.90
C ILE A 49 11.92 3.14 -28.23
N PRO A 50 12.56 2.22 -28.98
CA PRO A 50 13.26 1.10 -28.38
C PRO A 50 14.48 1.58 -27.59
N SER A 51 14.78 0.89 -26.50
CA SER A 51 15.95 1.16 -25.70
C SER A 51 17.19 0.51 -26.32
N THR A 52 18.29 1.24 -26.37
CA THR A 52 19.55 0.74 -26.93
C THR A 52 20.47 0.28 -25.80
N GLN A 53 21.03 -0.93 -25.95
CA GLN A 53 21.99 -1.50 -25.00
C GLN A 53 23.45 -1.10 -25.27
N SER A 54 23.79 -0.64 -26.47
CA SER A 54 25.17 -0.38 -26.88
C SER A 54 25.41 1.05 -27.33
N ALA A 55 26.34 1.73 -26.65
CA ALA A 55 26.92 3.03 -27.01
C ALA A 55 27.89 2.95 -28.23
N THR A 56 27.54 2.18 -29.27
CA THR A 56 28.47 1.87 -30.38
C THR A 56 28.07 2.50 -31.71
N TYR A 57 26.93 3.19 -31.80
CA TYR A 57 26.54 3.95 -32.99
C TYR A 57 26.21 5.39 -32.59
N PRO A 58 26.59 6.40 -33.40
CA PRO A 58 26.46 7.80 -33.05
C PRO A 58 25.01 8.07 -32.67
N VAL A 59 24.85 8.40 -31.39
CA VAL A 59 23.61 8.67 -30.69
C VAL A 59 22.69 9.55 -31.53
N SER A 60 21.66 8.94 -32.11
CA SER A 60 20.46 9.69 -32.42
C SER A 60 19.97 10.28 -31.09
N PRO A 61 19.72 11.59 -30.98
CA PRO A 61 19.38 12.26 -29.71
C PRO A 61 18.04 11.78 -29.09
N VAL A 62 17.38 10.81 -29.73
CA VAL A 62 16.07 10.24 -29.41
C VAL A 62 16.20 8.77 -28.94
N GLY A 63 17.34 8.38 -28.36
CA GLY A 63 17.52 7.03 -27.81
C GLY A 63 17.15 6.95 -26.33
N VAL A 64 16.22 6.09 -25.95
CA VAL A 64 15.99 5.75 -24.53
C VAL A 64 17.13 4.84 -24.08
N ASN A 65 17.94 5.27 -23.11
CA ASN A 65 19.02 4.41 -22.61
C ASN A 65 18.44 3.22 -21.83
N HIS A 66 18.88 2.00 -22.14
CA HIS A 66 18.36 0.77 -21.50
C HIS A 66 18.44 0.82 -19.96
N SER A 67 19.50 1.42 -19.40
CA SER A 67 19.64 1.62 -17.95
C SER A 67 18.50 2.42 -17.32
N ARG A 68 17.95 3.41 -18.05
CA ARG A 68 16.81 4.20 -17.56
C ARG A 68 15.54 3.38 -17.47
N VAL A 69 15.30 2.50 -18.44
CA VAL A 69 14.12 1.62 -18.42
C VAL A 69 14.22 0.64 -17.25
N LEU A 70 15.38 0.00 -17.09
CA LEU A 70 15.63 -0.92 -15.98
C LEU A 70 15.47 -0.22 -14.61
N ASN A 71 16.05 0.97 -14.45
CA ASN A 71 15.93 1.73 -13.21
C ASN A 71 14.47 2.07 -12.93
N ALA A 72 13.72 2.58 -13.91
CA ALA A 72 12.31 2.92 -13.73
C ALA A 72 11.46 1.70 -13.33
N VAL A 73 11.69 0.55 -13.97
CA VAL A 73 11.01 -0.70 -13.64
C VAL A 73 11.35 -1.17 -12.22
N GLN A 74 12.63 -1.15 -11.85
CA GLN A 74 13.08 -1.57 -10.53
C GLN A 74 12.58 -0.62 -9.42
N GLU A 75 12.59 0.68 -9.66
CA GLU A 75 12.06 1.67 -8.72
C GLU A 75 10.57 1.49 -8.50
N ALA A 76 9.82 1.25 -9.58
CA ALA A 76 8.38 1.02 -9.45
C ALA A 76 8.07 -0.29 -8.69
N ARG A 77 8.87 -1.35 -8.89
CA ARG A 77 8.76 -2.60 -8.10
C ARG A 77 9.00 -2.35 -6.61
N ARG A 78 10.10 -1.65 -6.28
CA ARG A 78 10.44 -1.30 -4.88
C ARG A 78 9.39 -0.40 -4.24
N ALA A 79 8.83 0.55 -4.99
CA ALA A 79 7.74 1.41 -4.50
C ALA A 79 6.49 0.59 -4.18
N THR A 80 6.16 -0.40 -5.01
CA THR A 80 5.02 -1.30 -4.80
C THR A 80 5.22 -2.18 -3.55
N GLU A 81 6.40 -2.78 -3.38
CA GLU A 81 6.75 -3.56 -2.19
C GLU A 81 6.68 -2.70 -0.91
N LYS A 82 7.27 -1.51 -0.94
CA LYS A 82 7.21 -0.57 0.19
C LYS A 82 5.78 -0.16 0.52
N ALA A 83 4.94 0.08 -0.47
CA ALA A 83 3.53 0.45 -0.24
C ALA A 83 2.75 -0.68 0.45
N TYR A 84 3.01 -1.94 0.09
CA TYR A 84 2.41 -3.09 0.76
C TYR A 84 2.83 -3.18 2.23
N ASP A 85 4.11 -3.01 2.52
CA ASP A 85 4.62 -3.04 3.90
C ASP A 85 4.06 -1.88 4.74
N VAL A 86 3.97 -0.67 4.16
CA VAL A 86 3.39 0.50 4.83
C VAL A 86 1.92 0.24 5.20
N ALA A 87 1.12 -0.35 4.29
CA ALA A 87 -0.28 -0.69 4.58
C ALA A 87 -0.42 -1.69 5.74
N LYS A 88 0.45 -2.70 5.81
CA LYS A 88 0.47 -3.68 6.90
C LYS A 88 0.89 -3.05 8.24
N VAL A 89 1.81 -2.09 8.21
CA VAL A 89 2.20 -1.34 9.41
C VAL A 89 1.03 -0.46 9.89
N ASP A 90 0.33 0.21 8.98
CA ASP A 90 -0.82 1.05 9.30
C ASP A 90 -1.95 0.24 9.97
N GLU A 91 -2.28 -0.94 9.43
CA GLU A 91 -3.27 -1.83 10.05
C GLU A 91 -2.88 -2.24 11.48
N ARG A 92 -1.60 -2.57 11.72
CA ARG A 92 -1.10 -2.92 13.05
C ARG A 92 -1.20 -1.73 14.02
N VAL A 93 -0.85 -0.54 13.57
CA VAL A 93 -0.94 0.69 14.38
C VAL A 93 -2.40 1.00 14.71
N ASN A 94 -3.29 0.98 13.70
CA ASN A 94 -4.71 1.22 13.89
C ASN A 94 -5.34 0.22 14.86
N ARG A 95 -4.98 -1.07 14.76
CA ARG A 95 -5.43 -2.11 15.71
C ARG A 95 -4.93 -1.85 17.13
N ALA A 96 -3.67 -1.45 17.29
CA ALA A 96 -3.09 -1.14 18.60
C ALA A 96 -3.77 0.08 19.24
N VAL A 97 -3.98 1.15 18.46
CA VAL A 97 -4.70 2.36 18.90
C VAL A 97 -6.13 2.03 19.31
N ALA A 98 -6.86 1.24 18.51
CA ALA A 98 -8.21 0.81 18.85
C ALA A 98 -8.26 -0.03 20.13
N ALA A 99 -7.29 -0.93 20.34
CA ALA A 99 -7.19 -1.72 21.57
C ALA A 99 -6.92 -0.83 22.81
N ALA A 100 -5.99 0.12 22.70
CA ALA A 100 -5.68 1.07 23.77
C ALA A 100 -6.90 1.94 24.12
N ASN A 101 -7.60 2.47 23.11
CA ASN A 101 -8.80 3.27 23.31
C ASN A 101 -9.94 2.48 23.97
N ARG A 102 -10.14 1.21 23.59
CA ARG A 102 -11.11 0.33 24.26
C ARG A 102 -10.74 0.10 25.72
N ALA A 103 -9.47 -0.18 26.02
CA ALA A 103 -9.00 -0.40 27.38
C ALA A 103 -9.17 0.85 28.26
N ALA A 104 -8.78 2.02 27.75
CA ALA A 104 -8.94 3.30 28.46
C ALA A 104 -10.42 3.61 28.74
N ASN A 105 -11.30 3.41 27.76
CA ASN A 105 -12.74 3.60 27.94
C ASN A 105 -13.33 2.61 28.95
N ALA A 106 -12.93 1.33 28.91
CA ALA A 106 -13.38 0.33 29.86
C ALA A 106 -12.94 0.66 31.29
N ALA A 107 -11.69 1.09 31.48
CA ALA A 107 -11.17 1.52 32.77
C ALA A 107 -11.95 2.73 33.32
N ARG A 108 -12.22 3.72 32.46
CA ARG A 108 -13.02 4.89 32.83
C ARG A 108 -14.43 4.50 33.27
N VAL A 109 -15.10 3.61 32.52
CA VAL A 109 -16.45 3.12 32.85
C VAL A 109 -16.44 2.32 34.15
N ALA A 110 -15.45 1.46 34.36
CA ALA A 110 -15.32 0.68 35.59
C ALA A 110 -15.11 1.58 36.82
N ALA A 111 -14.28 2.62 36.71
CA ALA A 111 -14.08 3.60 37.76
C ALA A 111 -15.38 4.35 38.11
N VAL A 112 -16.11 4.83 37.09
CA VAL A 112 -17.42 5.48 37.30
C VAL A 112 -18.41 4.52 37.97
N LYS A 113 -18.46 3.26 37.54
CA LYS A 113 -19.34 2.25 38.13
C LYS A 113 -18.98 1.94 39.59
N ALA A 114 -17.70 1.91 39.92
CA ALA A 114 -17.23 1.71 41.29
C ALA A 114 -17.67 2.88 42.20
N VAL A 115 -17.51 4.13 41.74
CA VAL A 115 -17.99 5.32 42.46
C VAL A 115 -19.50 5.28 42.67
N GLN A 116 -20.26 4.95 41.62
CA GLN A 116 -21.72 4.84 41.69
C GLN A 116 -22.16 3.78 42.71
N ASN A 117 -21.53 2.60 42.70
CA ASN A 117 -21.82 1.53 43.66
C ASN A 117 -21.52 1.94 45.10
N GLN A 118 -20.45 2.70 45.34
CA GLN A 118 -20.09 3.20 46.66
C GLN A 118 -21.13 4.20 47.20
N MET A 119 -21.67 5.06 46.32
CA MET A 119 -22.76 5.98 46.69
C MET A 119 -24.04 5.22 47.06
N HIS A 120 -24.44 4.21 46.29
CA HIS A 120 -25.64 3.42 46.59
C HIS A 120 -25.54 2.66 47.92
N HIS A 121 -24.35 2.16 48.30
CA HIS A 121 -24.15 1.48 49.60
C HIS A 121 -24.19 2.46 50.78
N ASN A 122 -23.68 3.69 50.62
CA ASN A 122 -23.69 4.71 51.67
C ASN A 122 -25.11 5.22 51.99
N VAL A 123 -25.97 5.34 50.98
CA VAL A 123 -27.38 5.72 51.16
C VAL A 123 -28.17 4.65 51.93
N ASN A 124 -27.81 3.37 51.79
CA ASN A 124 -28.48 2.27 52.50
C ASN A 124 -27.98 2.08 53.94
N SER A 125 -26.86 2.70 54.33
CA SER A 125 -26.36 2.72 55.71
C SER A 125 -26.89 3.90 56.56
N MET A 126 -27.55 4.89 55.94
CA MET A 126 -28.18 6.03 56.62
C MET A 126 -29.67 5.79 56.99
N SER A 127 -30.24 4.64 56.64
CA SER A 127 -31.60 4.22 57.02
C SER A 127 -31.58 3.32 58.26
N ILE A 128 -31.12 3.86 59.40
CA ILE A 128 -31.23 3.18 60.70
C ILE A 128 -32.67 3.39 61.24
N PRO A 129 -33.43 2.36 61.64
CA PRO A 129 -34.76 2.55 62.23
C PRO A 129 -34.62 3.20 63.62
N ILE A 130 -35.36 4.28 63.85
CA ILE A 130 -35.45 4.95 65.16
C ILE A 130 -36.12 3.98 66.14
N PRO A 131 -35.52 3.66 67.31
CA PRO A 131 -36.18 2.81 68.29
C PRO A 131 -37.30 3.61 68.97
N ILE A 132 -38.51 3.11 68.89
CA ILE A 132 -39.68 3.63 69.60
C ILE A 132 -39.61 3.07 71.02
N VAL A 133 -39.57 3.98 72.00
CA VAL A 133 -39.62 3.73 73.45
C VAL A 133 -40.96 3.10 73.85
#